data_AF-A0A520DW92-F1
#
_entry.id   AF-A0A520DW92-F1
#
_cell.length_a   1.000
_cell.length_b   1.000
_cell.length_c   1.000
_cell.angle_alpha   90.00
_cell.angle_beta   90.00
_cell.angle_gamma   90.00
#
_symmetry.space_group_name_H-M   'P 1'
#
loop_
_entity.id
_entity.type
_entity.pdbx_description
1 polymer ?
#
loop_
_entity_poly.entity_id
_entity_poly.type
_entity_poly.pdbx_seq_one_letter_code
_entity_poly.pdbx_strand_id
1 'polypeptide(L)'
;MNRQLKSEGKLTAPQNFKLNNGANGAFSFKPRWDKVANADYYEIQFKDMLYSTITDTTLLFENLAPETAYSLQLRAVNKDGISNWTELKVTTEANPLQFAIKGLTAKTTAENQKGEGLKNLFDFDESSMWHTKWGVKSDSFEMIIDLKGVNKLDRLSYLPRQGGGNGTLMKGKVFYSEDKTIWIPATDFDWKNNGIEKVITFKGNPLARYLKFEVEKGAGGFGSGREMYVFRVAGSEANIAGDINNDKVIDRNDLTSYTNYTGLRKGDADFEGYISKGDINSNGLIDAFDISNVATQLDGGVRESSNSALSGTLALSTTKSTFEKDQIIEITVKAIALKDVNALSFALPYDAKDYEYLGVSVVGMKSMENLTYDRLHSDGNKVLYPIFVNVGNQPTLSGNEVLFIIRLKARHKLTFNLKMLNGILVDKSLISKKL
;
A
#
# COMPACT_ATOMS: atom_id res chain seq x y z
N MET A 1 49.18 -4.55 -33.61
CA MET A 1 48.28 -4.84 -34.75
C MET A 1 46.95 -5.33 -34.20
N ASN A 2 45.84 -4.68 -34.58
CA ASN A 2 44.50 -5.16 -34.25
C ASN A 2 44.24 -6.46 -35.05
N ARG A 3 44.17 -7.61 -34.36
CA ARG A 3 44.03 -8.94 -35.00
C ARG A 3 42.70 -9.15 -35.72
N GLN A 4 41.75 -8.23 -35.56
CA GLN A 4 40.45 -8.26 -36.23
C GLN A 4 40.46 -7.60 -37.61
N LEU A 5 41.43 -6.74 -37.91
CA LEU A 5 41.53 -6.07 -39.22
C LEU A 5 42.19 -7.00 -40.24
N LYS A 6 41.41 -7.49 -41.19
CA LYS A 6 41.83 -8.52 -42.17
C LYS A 6 41.42 -8.15 -43.59
N SER A 7 40.23 -7.56 -43.75
CA SER A 7 39.68 -7.22 -45.06
C SER A 7 40.25 -5.90 -45.55
N GLU A 8 40.53 -5.84 -46.85
CA GLU A 8 40.94 -4.63 -47.56
C GLU A 8 39.84 -4.25 -48.58
N GLY A 9 39.79 -2.99 -48.98
CA GLY A 9 38.84 -2.44 -49.95
C GLY A 9 37.96 -1.31 -49.39
N LYS A 10 37.32 -0.58 -50.31
CA LYS A 10 36.46 0.56 -50.00
C LYS A 10 35.25 0.14 -49.15
N LEU A 11 35.00 0.88 -48.08
CA LEU A 11 33.80 0.75 -47.25
C LEU A 11 32.71 1.73 -47.69
N THR A 12 31.45 1.32 -47.57
CA THR A 12 30.28 2.18 -47.71
C THR A 12 29.68 2.51 -46.35
N ALA A 13 29.00 3.65 -46.23
CA ALA A 13 28.25 3.98 -45.02
C ALA A 13 27.18 2.90 -44.76
N PRO A 14 27.06 2.38 -43.52
CA PRO A 14 26.06 1.39 -43.17
C PRO A 14 24.64 1.81 -43.57
N GLN A 15 23.88 0.89 -44.16
CA GLN A 15 22.52 1.11 -44.65
C GLN A 15 21.50 0.41 -43.76
N ASN A 16 20.24 0.83 -43.86
CA ASN A 16 19.13 0.27 -43.07
C ASN A 16 19.40 0.27 -41.55
N PHE A 17 20.13 1.28 -41.04
CA PHE A 17 20.35 1.45 -39.61
C PHE A 17 19.05 1.89 -38.93
N LYS A 18 18.34 0.96 -38.32
CA LYS A 18 16.97 1.16 -37.83
C LYS A 18 16.60 0.22 -36.69
N LEU A 19 15.45 0.49 -36.07
CA LEU A 19 14.76 -0.44 -35.18
C LEU A 19 13.69 -1.21 -35.93
N ASN A 20 13.62 -2.51 -35.68
CA ASN A 20 12.49 -3.34 -36.13
C ASN A 20 11.35 -3.27 -35.11
N ASN A 21 10.14 -3.70 -35.51
CA ASN A 21 9.01 -3.83 -34.58
C ASN A 21 9.40 -4.71 -33.38
N GLY A 22 9.09 -4.23 -32.17
CA GLY A 22 9.43 -4.91 -30.90
C GLY A 22 10.89 -4.79 -30.47
N ALA A 23 11.72 -4.04 -31.21
CA ALA A 23 13.12 -3.79 -30.84
C ALA A 23 13.33 -2.45 -30.10
N ASN A 24 12.26 -1.70 -29.84
CA ASN A 24 12.26 -0.54 -28.95
C ASN A 24 11.49 -0.91 -27.68
N GLY A 25 11.96 -0.44 -26.54
CA GLY A 25 11.28 -0.59 -25.26
C GLY A 25 11.56 0.60 -24.36
N ALA A 26 11.01 0.56 -23.15
CA ALA A 26 11.16 1.64 -22.19
C ALA A 26 12.61 1.82 -21.69
N PHE A 27 13.33 0.71 -21.52
CA PHE A 27 14.67 0.70 -20.93
C PHE A 27 15.76 0.17 -21.86
N SER A 28 15.39 -0.17 -23.09
CA SER A 28 16.31 -0.75 -24.05
C SER A 28 15.86 -0.51 -25.49
N PHE A 29 16.79 -0.58 -26.42
CA PHE A 29 16.50 -0.78 -27.82
C PHE A 29 17.62 -1.57 -28.50
N LYS A 30 17.30 -2.25 -29.60
CA LYS A 30 18.23 -3.10 -30.35
C LYS A 30 18.20 -2.73 -31.83
N PRO A 31 19.02 -1.77 -32.29
CA PRO A 31 19.07 -1.42 -33.68
C PRO A 31 19.79 -2.50 -34.47
N ARG A 32 19.52 -2.49 -35.77
CA ARG A 32 20.16 -3.36 -36.76
C ARG A 32 20.57 -2.55 -37.97
N TRP A 33 21.48 -3.08 -38.74
CA TRP A 33 21.91 -2.54 -40.03
C TRP A 33 22.20 -3.66 -41.01
N ASP A 34 22.40 -3.32 -42.28
CA ASP A 34 22.81 -4.29 -43.28
C ASP A 34 24.32 -4.56 -43.21
N LYS A 35 24.73 -5.77 -43.59
CA LYS A 35 26.15 -6.12 -43.69
C LYS A 35 26.82 -5.24 -44.76
N VAL A 36 27.89 -4.56 -44.38
CA VAL A 36 28.74 -3.78 -45.29
C VAL A 36 29.83 -4.68 -45.88
N ALA A 37 29.99 -4.65 -47.20
CA ALA A 37 31.05 -5.38 -47.87
C ALA A 37 32.44 -4.90 -47.41
N ASN A 38 33.39 -5.82 -47.27
CA ASN A 38 34.76 -5.57 -46.78
C ASN A 38 34.86 -5.05 -45.33
N ALA A 39 33.76 -4.98 -44.58
CA ALA A 39 33.81 -4.60 -43.16
C ALA A 39 34.27 -5.78 -42.30
N ASP A 40 35.26 -5.54 -41.45
CA ASP A 40 35.73 -6.51 -40.44
C ASP A 40 34.90 -6.42 -39.16
N TYR A 41 34.52 -5.19 -38.77
CA TYR A 41 33.61 -4.91 -37.66
C TYR A 41 32.93 -3.55 -37.83
N TYR A 42 32.05 -3.22 -36.88
CA TYR A 42 31.35 -1.95 -36.81
C TYR A 42 31.68 -1.20 -35.53
N GLU A 43 31.55 0.12 -35.61
CA GLU A 43 31.64 1.03 -34.48
C GLU A 43 30.35 1.81 -34.33
N ILE A 44 29.87 1.95 -33.10
CA ILE A 44 28.74 2.81 -32.75
C ILE A 44 29.20 3.84 -31.72
N GLN A 45 29.10 5.12 -32.06
CA GLN A 45 29.15 6.19 -31.08
C GLN A 45 27.77 6.33 -30.44
N PHE A 46 27.69 6.17 -29.12
CA PHE A 46 26.48 6.35 -28.36
C PHE A 46 26.79 7.07 -27.05
N LYS A 47 26.16 8.23 -26.83
CA LYS A 47 26.55 9.19 -25.79
C LYS A 47 28.06 9.48 -25.89
N ASP A 48 28.78 9.42 -24.78
CA ASP A 48 30.23 9.65 -24.71
C ASP A 48 31.07 8.39 -24.94
N MET A 49 30.45 7.27 -25.36
CA MET A 49 31.11 5.97 -25.50
C MET A 49 31.14 5.50 -26.96
N LEU A 50 32.32 5.02 -27.39
CA LEU A 50 32.52 4.34 -28.66
C LEU A 50 32.50 2.82 -28.46
N TYR A 51 31.44 2.18 -28.91
CA TYR A 51 31.32 0.73 -28.96
C TYR A 51 32.03 0.26 -30.23
N SER A 52 33.07 -0.56 -30.11
CA SER A 52 33.89 -1.03 -31.25
C SER A 52 33.95 -2.55 -31.29
N THR A 53 34.58 -3.11 -32.32
CA THR A 53 34.76 -4.56 -32.52
C THR A 53 33.44 -5.35 -32.60
N ILE A 54 32.34 -4.68 -32.98
CA ILE A 54 31.02 -5.30 -33.15
C ILE A 54 31.05 -6.10 -34.46
N THR A 55 31.05 -7.43 -34.38
CA THR A 55 31.09 -8.30 -35.57
C THR A 55 29.71 -8.70 -36.08
N ASP A 56 28.68 -8.53 -35.25
CA ASP A 56 27.28 -8.73 -35.66
C ASP A 56 26.71 -7.45 -36.31
N THR A 57 25.50 -7.56 -36.88
CA THR A 57 24.76 -6.47 -37.53
C THR A 57 23.67 -5.87 -36.64
N THR A 58 23.83 -6.04 -35.33
CA THR A 58 22.93 -5.55 -34.29
C THR A 58 23.68 -5.44 -32.96
N LEU A 59 23.19 -4.57 -32.06
CA LEU A 59 23.70 -4.45 -30.70
C LEU A 59 22.57 -4.07 -29.75
N LEU A 60 22.42 -4.74 -28.61
CA LEU A 60 21.42 -4.37 -27.61
C LEU A 60 21.97 -3.25 -26.71
N PHE A 61 21.20 -2.17 -26.55
CA PHE A 61 21.45 -1.13 -25.57
C PHE A 61 20.40 -1.25 -24.47
N GLU A 62 20.84 -1.37 -23.21
CA GLU A 62 19.98 -1.52 -22.03
C GLU A 62 20.25 -0.41 -21.02
N ASN A 63 19.51 -0.40 -19.90
CA ASN A 63 19.64 0.58 -18.82
C ASN A 63 19.42 2.02 -19.31
N LEU A 64 18.53 2.20 -20.26
CA LEU A 64 18.13 3.51 -20.79
C LEU A 64 17.02 4.10 -19.93
N ALA A 65 16.95 5.43 -19.87
CA ALA A 65 15.78 6.11 -19.32
C ALA A 65 14.59 5.99 -20.30
N PRO A 66 13.35 5.77 -19.79
CA PRO A 66 12.13 5.76 -20.59
C PRO A 66 11.80 7.15 -21.13
N GLU A 67 11.00 7.21 -22.19
CA GLU A 67 10.55 8.45 -22.86
C GLU A 67 11.70 9.43 -23.17
N THR A 68 12.89 8.91 -23.43
CA THR A 68 14.11 9.69 -23.59
C THR A 68 14.62 9.58 -25.02
N ALA A 69 14.92 10.73 -25.63
CA ALA A 69 15.50 10.80 -26.96
C ALA A 69 17.01 10.51 -26.94
N TYR A 70 17.45 9.69 -27.89
CA TYR A 70 18.82 9.22 -28.07
C TYR A 70 19.24 9.38 -29.55
N SER A 71 20.53 9.61 -29.78
CA SER A 71 21.16 9.55 -31.10
C SER A 71 22.35 8.60 -31.09
N LEU A 72 22.48 7.83 -32.16
CA LEU A 72 23.58 6.89 -32.41
C LEU A 72 24.21 7.21 -33.75
N GLN A 73 25.53 7.05 -33.84
CA GLN A 73 26.24 7.08 -35.12
C GLN A 73 26.92 5.73 -35.34
N LEU A 74 26.70 5.12 -36.50
CA LEU A 74 27.25 3.81 -36.88
C LEU A 74 28.20 3.94 -38.07
N ARG A 75 29.36 3.29 -38.02
CA ARG A 75 30.28 3.16 -39.17
C ARG A 75 30.85 1.75 -39.28
N ALA A 76 31.28 1.38 -40.48
CA ALA A 76 32.03 0.16 -40.74
C ALA A 76 33.53 0.42 -40.62
N VAL A 77 34.29 -0.61 -40.24
CA VAL A 77 35.76 -0.56 -40.08
C VAL A 77 36.41 -1.78 -40.72
N ASN A 78 37.54 -1.57 -41.39
CA ASN A 78 38.41 -2.62 -41.91
C ASN A 78 39.88 -2.17 -41.86
N LYS A 79 40.80 -2.94 -42.46
CA LYS A 79 42.24 -2.65 -42.43
C LYS A 79 42.60 -1.32 -43.08
N ASP A 80 41.87 -0.91 -44.12
CA ASP A 80 42.14 0.30 -44.90
C ASP A 80 41.55 1.56 -44.26
N GLY A 81 40.59 1.42 -43.34
CA GLY A 81 40.07 2.52 -42.56
C GLY A 81 38.61 2.35 -42.17
N ILE A 82 37.87 3.46 -42.25
CA ILE A 82 36.50 3.59 -41.74
C ILE A 82 35.56 4.14 -42.82
N SER A 83 34.27 3.81 -42.73
CA SER A 83 33.23 4.47 -43.53
C SER A 83 32.81 5.82 -42.93
N ASN A 84 32.02 6.58 -43.70
CA ASN A 84 31.22 7.67 -43.13
C ASN A 84 30.24 7.13 -42.08
N TRP A 85 29.87 8.00 -41.13
CA TRP A 85 28.84 7.73 -40.13
C TRP A 85 27.43 7.74 -40.73
N THR A 86 26.58 6.84 -40.26
CA THR A 86 25.13 6.84 -40.45
C THR A 86 24.44 7.10 -39.11
N GLU A 87 23.52 8.07 -39.03
CA GLU A 87 22.80 8.41 -37.79
C GLU A 87 21.51 7.60 -37.65
N LEU A 88 21.17 7.24 -36.40
CA LEU A 88 19.84 6.79 -35.99
C LEU A 88 19.39 7.57 -34.75
N LYS A 89 18.18 8.14 -34.80
CA LYS A 89 17.52 8.76 -33.65
C LYS A 89 16.42 7.84 -33.12
N VAL A 90 16.36 7.66 -31.81
CA VAL A 90 15.41 6.79 -31.12
C VAL A 90 14.86 7.50 -29.90
N THR A 91 13.56 7.37 -29.65
CA THR A 91 12.98 7.71 -28.35
C THR A 91 12.50 6.42 -27.70
N THR A 92 12.97 6.12 -26.48
CA THR A 92 12.52 4.96 -25.71
C THR A 92 11.03 5.07 -25.38
N GLU A 93 10.38 3.94 -25.16
CA GLU A 93 8.95 3.90 -24.85
C GLU A 93 8.66 4.35 -23.40
N ALA A 94 7.38 4.56 -23.09
CA ALA A 94 6.94 4.83 -21.72
C ALA A 94 7.18 3.62 -20.83
N ASN A 95 7.57 3.85 -19.57
CA ASN A 95 7.70 2.78 -18.58
C ASN A 95 6.33 2.10 -18.40
N PRO A 96 6.17 0.80 -18.73
CA PRO A 96 4.88 0.12 -18.65
C PRO A 96 4.34 0.05 -17.22
N LEU A 97 5.21 0.20 -16.21
CA LEU A 97 4.87 0.17 -14.78
C LEU A 97 4.89 1.56 -14.13
N GLN A 98 4.94 2.66 -14.90
CA GLN A 98 4.99 4.04 -14.37
C GLN A 98 3.86 4.35 -13.37
N PHE A 99 2.67 3.80 -13.63
CA PHE A 99 1.47 4.03 -12.81
C PHE A 99 1.07 2.80 -11.98
N ALA A 100 1.93 1.79 -11.90
CA ALA A 100 1.70 0.67 -10.99
C ALA A 100 1.90 1.12 -9.54
N ILE A 101 0.92 0.81 -8.68
CA ILE A 101 0.94 1.14 -7.27
C ILE A 101 1.94 0.21 -6.56
N LYS A 102 2.85 0.79 -5.79
CA LYS A 102 3.87 0.07 -5.03
C LYS A 102 3.47 -0.09 -3.56
N GLY A 103 4.06 -1.06 -2.87
CA GLY A 103 3.83 -1.28 -1.44
C GLY A 103 2.48 -1.93 -1.12
N LEU A 104 1.85 -2.57 -2.11
CA LEU A 104 0.61 -3.31 -1.93
C LEU A 104 0.83 -4.44 -0.92
N THR A 105 -0.16 -4.66 -0.07
CA THR A 105 -0.20 -5.84 0.82
C THR A 105 -1.51 -6.56 0.63
N ALA A 106 -1.54 -7.86 0.85
CA ALA A 106 -2.79 -8.61 0.79
C ALA A 106 -2.89 -9.63 1.91
N LYS A 107 -4.13 -10.02 2.20
CA LYS A 107 -4.49 -11.16 3.04
C LYS A 107 -5.32 -12.14 2.23
N THR A 108 -5.23 -13.42 2.56
CA THR A 108 -6.04 -14.46 1.92
C THR A 108 -6.60 -15.43 2.95
N THR A 109 -7.77 -16.01 2.67
CA THR A 109 -8.35 -17.08 3.49
C THR A 109 -7.70 -18.44 3.24
N ALA A 110 -6.95 -18.59 2.14
CA ALA A 110 -6.17 -19.79 1.85
C ALA A 110 -4.85 -19.79 2.63
N GLU A 111 -4.40 -20.95 3.13
CA GLU A 111 -3.07 -21.06 3.73
C GLU A 111 -2.00 -20.84 2.66
N ASN A 112 -0.99 -20.02 2.95
CA ASN A 112 0.13 -19.76 2.03
C ASN A 112 1.23 -20.82 2.18
N GLN A 113 1.91 -21.14 1.08
CA GLN A 113 3.10 -21.98 1.10
C GLN A 113 4.25 -21.24 1.82
N LYS A 114 4.96 -21.94 2.71
CA LYS A 114 6.09 -21.37 3.44
C LYS A 114 7.18 -20.93 2.46
N GLY A 115 7.53 -19.64 2.49
CA GLY A 115 8.52 -19.02 1.59
C GLY A 115 7.92 -18.38 0.33
N GLU A 116 6.69 -18.73 -0.02
CA GLU A 116 5.97 -18.24 -1.21
C GLU A 116 4.71 -17.48 -0.80
N GLY A 117 4.86 -16.52 0.13
CA GLY A 117 3.76 -15.73 0.68
C GLY A 117 3.30 -14.60 -0.24
N LEU A 118 2.16 -13.98 0.07
CA LEU A 118 1.53 -12.95 -0.77
C LEU A 118 2.41 -11.74 -1.09
N LYS A 119 3.42 -11.43 -0.28
CA LYS A 119 4.37 -10.36 -0.58
C LYS A 119 5.05 -10.54 -1.95
N ASN A 120 5.27 -11.80 -2.34
CA ASN A 120 5.90 -12.17 -3.61
C ASN A 120 5.00 -11.87 -4.81
N LEU A 121 3.71 -11.61 -4.60
CA LEU A 121 2.78 -11.25 -5.68
C LEU A 121 2.81 -9.75 -6.00
N PHE A 122 3.52 -8.94 -5.20
CA PHE A 122 3.51 -7.49 -5.27
C PHE A 122 4.91 -6.88 -5.09
N ASP A 123 5.97 -7.68 -5.20
CA ASP A 123 7.35 -7.25 -4.95
C ASP A 123 8.05 -6.67 -6.19
N PHE A 124 7.39 -6.68 -7.36
CA PHE A 124 7.94 -6.25 -8.64
C PHE A 124 9.17 -7.08 -9.06
N ASP A 125 9.27 -8.31 -8.56
CA ASP A 125 10.24 -9.32 -8.94
C ASP A 125 9.53 -10.50 -9.64
N GLU A 126 9.47 -10.40 -10.98
CA GLU A 126 8.91 -11.43 -11.84
C GLU A 126 9.61 -12.81 -11.78
N SER A 127 10.73 -12.95 -11.06
CA SER A 127 11.39 -14.23 -10.78
C SER A 127 10.87 -14.93 -9.52
N SER A 128 10.22 -14.16 -8.64
CA SER A 128 9.58 -14.60 -7.40
C SER A 128 8.12 -15.02 -7.66
N MET A 129 7.51 -15.72 -6.69
CA MET A 129 6.14 -16.22 -6.83
C MET A 129 5.45 -16.43 -5.49
N TRP A 130 4.16 -16.11 -5.44
CA TRP A 130 3.23 -16.54 -4.40
C TRP A 130 2.59 -17.89 -4.76
N HIS A 131 2.37 -18.75 -3.77
CA HIS A 131 1.60 -19.98 -3.92
C HIS A 131 0.80 -20.29 -2.64
N THR A 132 -0.43 -20.78 -2.77
CA THR A 132 -1.16 -21.37 -1.64
C THR A 132 -0.52 -22.71 -1.22
N LYS A 133 -0.78 -23.23 -0.04
CA LYS A 133 -0.04 -24.37 0.49
C LYS A 133 -0.20 -25.63 -0.37
N TRP A 134 0.94 -26.22 -0.74
CA TRP A 134 0.94 -27.49 -1.47
C TRP A 134 0.24 -28.61 -0.67
N GLY A 135 -0.51 -29.45 -1.38
CA GLY A 135 -1.27 -30.55 -0.77
C GLY A 135 -2.56 -30.13 -0.07
N VAL A 136 -2.83 -28.83 0.09
CA VAL A 136 -4.07 -28.29 0.65
C VAL A 136 -4.86 -27.58 -0.45
N LYS A 137 -5.95 -28.21 -0.90
CA LYS A 137 -6.84 -27.58 -1.89
C LYS A 137 -7.42 -26.30 -1.32
N SER A 138 -7.28 -25.22 -2.07
CA SER A 138 -7.71 -23.88 -1.70
C SER A 138 -8.89 -23.36 -2.54
N ASP A 139 -9.43 -24.17 -3.48
CA ASP A 139 -10.56 -23.75 -4.32
C ASP A 139 -11.68 -23.15 -3.46
N SER A 140 -12.18 -21.99 -3.90
CA SER A 140 -12.97 -21.06 -3.10
C SER A 140 -12.17 -20.41 -1.96
N PHE A 141 -11.42 -19.36 -2.29
CA PHE A 141 -10.77 -18.48 -1.31
C PHE A 141 -10.99 -17.00 -1.63
N GLU A 142 -10.82 -16.16 -0.62
CA GLU A 142 -10.84 -14.72 -0.75
C GLU A 142 -9.43 -14.17 -0.63
N MET A 143 -9.09 -13.17 -1.43
CA MET A 143 -7.90 -12.35 -1.25
C MET A 143 -8.31 -10.87 -1.19
N ILE A 144 -7.94 -10.19 -0.12
CA ILE A 144 -8.15 -8.75 0.05
C ILE A 144 -6.80 -8.05 -0.08
N ILE A 145 -6.69 -7.15 -1.05
CA ILE A 145 -5.50 -6.34 -1.36
C ILE A 145 -5.74 -4.93 -0.83
N ASP A 146 -4.82 -4.41 -0.04
CA ASP A 146 -4.77 -3.03 0.46
C ASP A 146 -3.78 -2.24 -0.41
N LEU A 147 -4.31 -1.22 -1.08
CA LEU A 147 -3.60 -0.29 -1.96
C LEU A 147 -2.90 0.84 -1.19
N LYS A 148 -2.93 0.78 0.15
CA LYS A 148 -2.33 1.74 1.09
C LYS A 148 -2.93 3.14 1.10
N GLY A 149 -3.80 3.44 0.15
CA GLY A 149 -4.70 4.59 0.19
C GLY A 149 -5.64 4.58 -1.00
N VAL A 150 -6.48 5.61 -1.08
CA VAL A 150 -7.51 5.70 -2.12
C VAL A 150 -6.85 6.06 -3.46
N ASN A 151 -7.04 5.20 -4.46
CA ASN A 151 -6.49 5.36 -5.80
C ASN A 151 -7.62 5.36 -6.83
N LYS A 152 -7.46 6.16 -7.89
CA LYS A 152 -8.32 6.11 -9.08
C LYS A 152 -7.84 5.00 -10.00
N LEU A 153 -8.55 3.87 -10.03
CA LEU A 153 -8.06 2.65 -10.68
C LEU A 153 -8.19 2.68 -12.21
N ASP A 154 -7.15 2.24 -12.92
CA ASP A 154 -7.17 2.04 -14.38
C ASP A 154 -7.37 0.57 -14.73
N ARG A 155 -6.36 -0.25 -14.41
CA ARG A 155 -6.34 -1.67 -14.72
C ARG A 155 -5.59 -2.47 -13.65
N LEU A 156 -5.72 -3.77 -13.74
CA LEU A 156 -4.91 -4.75 -13.02
C LEU A 156 -4.30 -5.71 -14.02
N SER A 157 -3.03 -6.04 -13.84
CA SER A 157 -2.33 -7.10 -14.57
C SER A 157 -1.94 -8.20 -13.59
N TYR A 158 -2.34 -9.43 -13.88
CA TYR A 158 -1.95 -10.62 -13.17
C TYR A 158 -1.03 -11.46 -14.06
N LEU A 159 0.18 -11.73 -13.57
CA LEU A 159 1.15 -12.59 -14.20
C LEU A 159 1.12 -13.97 -13.53
N PRO A 160 0.61 -15.00 -14.22
CA PRO A 160 0.70 -16.36 -13.73
C PRO A 160 2.16 -16.81 -13.61
N ARG A 161 2.35 -17.95 -12.93
CA ARG A 161 3.60 -18.70 -12.99
C ARG A 161 4.06 -18.92 -14.43
N GLN A 162 5.37 -19.00 -14.66
CA GLN A 162 5.92 -19.19 -16.00
C GLN A 162 5.33 -20.45 -16.66
N GLY A 163 4.80 -20.30 -17.87
CA GLY A 163 4.10 -21.37 -18.59
C GLY A 163 2.67 -21.70 -18.11
N GLY A 164 2.23 -21.15 -16.97
CA GLY A 164 0.95 -21.50 -16.33
C GLY A 164 0.99 -22.87 -15.65
N GLY A 165 -0.16 -23.34 -15.15
CA GLY A 165 -0.36 -24.61 -14.43
C GLY A 165 -0.81 -24.40 -12.98
N ASN A 166 -0.53 -25.34 -12.07
CA ASN A 166 -1.03 -25.32 -10.69
C ASN A 166 -0.94 -23.93 -10.03
N GLY A 167 -2.08 -23.51 -9.48
CA GLY A 167 -2.26 -22.23 -8.81
C GLY A 167 -2.77 -21.11 -9.72
N THR A 168 -2.65 -21.22 -11.05
CA THR A 168 -3.12 -20.15 -11.95
C THR A 168 -4.58 -19.81 -11.66
N LEU A 169 -4.87 -18.57 -11.27
CA LEU A 169 -6.25 -18.11 -11.02
C LEU A 169 -7.04 -18.25 -12.33
N MET A 170 -8.18 -18.95 -12.28
CA MET A 170 -8.98 -19.23 -13.47
C MET A 170 -10.34 -18.56 -13.41
N LYS A 171 -11.07 -18.68 -12.30
CA LYS A 171 -12.43 -18.15 -12.24
C LYS A 171 -12.69 -17.45 -10.91
N GLY A 172 -13.42 -16.35 -10.96
CA GLY A 172 -13.84 -15.64 -9.76
C GLY A 172 -14.41 -14.27 -10.05
N LYS A 173 -14.50 -13.47 -8.98
CA LYS A 173 -15.06 -12.13 -8.99
C LYS A 173 -14.11 -11.15 -8.33
N VAL A 174 -14.13 -9.92 -8.81
CA VAL A 174 -13.36 -8.81 -8.25
C VAL A 174 -14.31 -7.74 -7.77
N PHE A 175 -14.06 -7.24 -6.58
CA PHE A 175 -14.77 -6.15 -5.93
C PHE A 175 -13.78 -5.07 -5.53
N TYR A 176 -14.27 -3.85 -5.32
CA TYR A 176 -13.49 -2.75 -4.75
C TYR A 176 -14.22 -2.13 -3.56
N SER A 177 -13.45 -1.47 -2.70
CA SER A 177 -13.95 -0.79 -1.50
C SER A 177 -13.00 0.33 -1.07
N GLU A 178 -13.52 1.34 -0.37
CA GLU A 178 -12.70 2.34 0.32
C GLU A 178 -12.46 1.97 1.80
N ASP A 179 -13.31 1.11 2.39
CA ASP A 179 -13.39 0.90 3.84
C ASP A 179 -13.45 -0.58 4.31
N LYS A 180 -13.56 -1.54 3.37
CA LYS A 180 -13.78 -3.00 3.59
C LYS A 180 -15.16 -3.38 4.12
N THR A 181 -16.08 -2.43 4.30
CA THR A 181 -17.45 -2.71 4.74
C THR A 181 -18.42 -2.76 3.56
N ILE A 182 -18.29 -1.80 2.64
CA ILE A 182 -19.08 -1.75 1.41
C ILE A 182 -18.21 -2.25 0.26
N TRP A 183 -18.60 -3.39 -0.32
CA TRP A 183 -17.93 -4.00 -1.47
C TRP A 183 -18.76 -3.81 -2.73
N ILE A 184 -18.19 -3.13 -3.72
CA ILE A 184 -18.84 -2.86 -5.00
C ILE A 184 -18.27 -3.82 -6.06
N PRO A 185 -19.10 -4.55 -6.81
CA PRO A 185 -18.64 -5.43 -7.88
C PRO A 185 -17.87 -4.65 -8.96
N ALA A 186 -16.67 -5.13 -9.32
CA ALA A 186 -15.87 -4.59 -10.41
C ALA A 186 -16.09 -5.38 -11.71
N THR A 187 -15.79 -6.68 -11.66
CA THR A 187 -15.88 -7.58 -12.81
C THR A 187 -15.79 -9.04 -12.37
N ASP A 188 -16.23 -9.94 -13.24
CA ASP A 188 -15.99 -11.37 -13.12
C ASP A 188 -14.85 -11.76 -14.07
N PHE A 189 -14.10 -12.80 -13.75
CA PHE A 189 -13.05 -13.33 -14.62
C PHE A 189 -13.22 -14.83 -14.88
N ASP A 190 -12.91 -15.23 -16.11
CA ASP A 190 -12.78 -16.62 -16.56
C ASP A 190 -11.57 -16.71 -17.51
N TRP A 191 -10.44 -17.15 -16.96
CA TRP A 191 -9.13 -17.14 -17.59
C TRP A 191 -8.64 -18.56 -17.87
N LYS A 192 -7.95 -18.68 -19.00
CA LYS A 192 -7.26 -19.92 -19.36
C LYS A 192 -6.05 -20.16 -18.45
N ASN A 193 -5.85 -21.42 -18.10
CA ASN A 193 -4.65 -21.89 -17.42
C ASN A 193 -3.45 -21.89 -18.38
N ASN A 194 -2.77 -20.75 -18.50
CA ASN A 194 -1.53 -20.59 -19.27
C ASN A 194 -0.72 -19.42 -18.71
N GLY A 195 0.55 -19.30 -19.12
CA GLY A 195 1.45 -18.25 -18.64
C GLY A 195 1.25 -16.86 -19.25
N ILE A 196 0.16 -16.63 -19.98
CA ILE A 196 -0.12 -15.32 -20.61
C ILE A 196 -0.67 -14.38 -19.54
N GLU A 197 -0.19 -13.14 -19.53
CA GLU A 197 -0.72 -12.04 -18.70
C GLU A 197 -2.26 -11.97 -18.77
N LYS A 198 -2.88 -11.71 -17.62
CA LYS A 198 -4.32 -11.52 -17.48
C LYS A 198 -4.60 -10.08 -17.08
N VAL A 199 -5.45 -9.40 -17.83
CA VAL A 199 -5.75 -7.98 -17.60
C VAL A 199 -7.21 -7.80 -17.21
N ILE A 200 -7.46 -6.99 -16.19
CA ILE A 200 -8.77 -6.43 -15.83
C ILE A 200 -8.71 -4.92 -16.05
N THR A 201 -9.68 -4.35 -16.74
CA THR A 201 -9.87 -2.90 -16.82
C THR A 201 -11.02 -2.48 -15.93
N PHE A 202 -10.80 -1.50 -15.05
CA PHE A 202 -11.83 -1.01 -14.14
C PHE A 202 -12.69 0.05 -14.83
N LYS A 203 -13.92 -0.34 -15.22
CA LYS A 203 -14.86 0.57 -15.90
C LYS A 203 -15.21 1.77 -15.01
N GLY A 204 -15.16 2.97 -15.59
CA GLY A 204 -15.48 4.22 -14.88
C GLY A 204 -14.36 4.73 -13.95
N ASN A 205 -13.22 4.03 -13.89
CA ASN A 205 -12.08 4.37 -13.06
C ASN A 205 -12.45 4.69 -11.59
N PRO A 206 -13.00 3.71 -10.85
CA PRO A 206 -13.48 3.93 -9.49
C PRO A 206 -12.35 4.36 -8.55
N LEU A 207 -12.73 5.10 -7.51
CA LEU A 207 -11.88 5.31 -6.34
C LEU A 207 -11.96 4.07 -5.46
N ALA A 208 -10.81 3.57 -5.02
CA ALA A 208 -10.74 2.43 -4.13
C ALA A 208 -9.43 2.42 -3.36
N ARG A 209 -9.48 1.93 -2.12
CA ARG A 209 -8.30 1.55 -1.34
C ARG A 209 -8.10 0.04 -1.31
N TYR A 210 -9.18 -0.72 -1.44
CA TYR A 210 -9.12 -2.17 -1.32
C TYR A 210 -9.68 -2.83 -2.56
N LEU A 211 -9.06 -3.94 -2.96
CA LEU A 211 -9.61 -4.90 -3.91
C LEU A 211 -9.89 -6.20 -3.18
N LYS A 212 -11.01 -6.86 -3.51
CA LYS A 212 -11.29 -8.23 -3.05
C LYS A 212 -11.45 -9.14 -4.25
N PHE A 213 -10.67 -10.20 -4.28
CA PHE A 213 -10.84 -11.33 -5.19
C PHE A 213 -11.57 -12.44 -4.47
N GLU A 214 -12.74 -12.82 -4.96
CA GLU A 214 -13.40 -14.08 -4.60
C GLU A 214 -13.02 -15.10 -5.67
N VAL A 215 -12.00 -15.91 -5.41
CA VAL A 215 -11.48 -16.90 -6.36
C VAL A 215 -12.29 -18.18 -6.23
N GLU A 216 -13.14 -18.44 -7.22
CA GLU A 216 -13.97 -19.65 -7.31
C GLU A 216 -13.14 -20.87 -7.74
N LYS A 217 -12.15 -20.68 -8.62
CA LYS A 217 -11.37 -21.78 -9.19
C LYS A 217 -9.94 -21.36 -9.52
N GLY A 218 -8.98 -22.16 -9.05
CA GLY A 218 -7.61 -22.10 -9.49
C GLY A 218 -7.15 -23.41 -10.13
N ALA A 219 -6.16 -23.34 -11.01
CA ALA A 219 -5.63 -24.52 -11.68
C ALA A 219 -5.09 -25.52 -10.65
N GLY A 220 -5.52 -26.79 -10.76
CA GLY A 220 -5.12 -27.82 -9.80
C GLY A 220 -5.62 -27.57 -8.38
N GLY A 221 -6.55 -26.64 -8.16
CA GLY A 221 -7.16 -26.33 -6.87
C GLY A 221 -6.31 -25.52 -5.90
N PHE A 222 -5.44 -24.65 -6.43
CA PHE A 222 -4.54 -23.78 -5.67
C PHE A 222 -4.64 -22.34 -6.18
N GLY A 223 -4.04 -21.38 -5.47
CA GLY A 223 -3.74 -20.04 -5.98
C GLY A 223 -2.24 -19.84 -6.15
N SER A 224 -1.80 -19.17 -7.21
CA SER A 224 -0.40 -18.78 -7.43
C SER A 224 -0.30 -17.60 -8.38
N GLY A 225 0.87 -16.96 -8.41
CA GLY A 225 1.15 -15.82 -9.28
C GLY A 225 2.55 -15.28 -9.07
N ARG A 226 3.18 -14.81 -10.15
CA ARG A 226 4.46 -14.09 -10.06
C ARG A 226 4.21 -12.66 -9.64
N GLU A 227 3.25 -11.99 -10.28
CA GLU A 227 2.95 -10.59 -10.01
C GLU A 227 1.47 -10.29 -10.15
N MET A 228 1.03 -9.28 -9.43
CA MET A 228 -0.26 -8.62 -9.60
C MET A 228 -0.09 -7.11 -9.49
N TYR A 229 0.10 -6.46 -10.64
CA TYR A 229 0.21 -5.02 -10.73
C TYR A 229 -1.17 -4.36 -10.75
N VAL A 230 -1.39 -3.40 -9.85
CA VAL A 230 -2.58 -2.54 -9.87
C VAL A 230 -2.17 -1.16 -10.35
N PHE A 231 -2.85 -0.64 -11.35
CA PHE A 231 -2.53 0.64 -11.97
C PHE A 231 -3.54 1.71 -11.59
N ARG A 232 -3.03 2.91 -11.30
CA ARG A 232 -3.85 4.12 -11.23
C ARG A 232 -3.95 4.78 -12.60
N VAL A 233 -4.96 5.62 -12.78
CA VAL A 233 -5.10 6.46 -13.98
C VAL A 233 -3.88 7.37 -14.12
N ALA A 234 -3.36 7.49 -15.34
CA ALA A 234 -2.24 8.36 -15.64
C ALA A 234 -2.52 9.80 -15.17
N GLY A 235 -1.57 10.37 -14.43
CA GLY A 235 -1.68 11.73 -13.88
C GLY A 235 -2.61 11.89 -12.66
N SER A 236 -3.27 10.83 -12.17
CA SER A 236 -4.02 10.92 -10.91
C SER A 236 -3.07 11.11 -9.72
N GLU A 237 -3.55 11.69 -8.62
CA GLU A 237 -2.81 11.68 -7.37
C GLU A 237 -2.70 10.25 -6.81
N ALA A 238 -1.61 9.99 -6.10
CA ALA A 238 -1.45 8.80 -5.27
C ALA A 238 -1.64 9.25 -3.82
N ASN A 239 -2.76 8.87 -3.21
CA ASN A 239 -3.03 9.16 -1.79
C ASN A 239 -2.58 7.94 -0.98
N ILE A 240 -1.76 8.18 0.06
CA ILE A 240 -1.39 7.18 1.05
C ILE A 240 -2.17 7.49 2.33
N ALA A 241 -2.98 6.56 2.78
CA ALA A 241 -3.76 6.73 4.00
C ALA A 241 -2.83 6.80 5.21
N GLY A 242 -2.89 7.92 5.92
CA GLY A 242 -2.03 8.22 7.07
C GLY A 242 -0.84 9.12 6.75
N ASP A 243 -0.57 9.42 5.47
CA ASP A 243 0.47 10.39 5.06
C ASP A 243 -0.14 11.80 5.13
N ILE A 244 -0.22 12.32 6.35
CA ILE A 244 -0.92 13.57 6.63
C ILE A 244 -0.07 14.80 6.26
N ASN A 245 1.25 14.64 6.22
CA ASN A 245 2.19 15.68 5.81
C ASN A 245 2.42 15.72 4.28
N ASN A 246 1.95 14.69 3.55
CA ASN A 246 2.01 14.53 2.10
C ASN A 246 3.45 14.46 1.54
N ASP A 247 4.37 13.86 2.30
CA ASP A 247 5.75 13.62 1.88
C ASP A 247 5.94 12.28 1.15
N LYS A 248 4.86 11.49 1.02
CA LYS A 248 4.76 10.18 0.35
C LYS A 248 5.43 9.04 1.13
N VAL A 249 5.69 9.24 2.40
CA VAL A 249 6.25 8.25 3.31
C VAL A 249 5.35 8.19 4.55
N ILE A 250 5.18 6.99 5.10
CA ILE A 250 4.54 6.83 6.41
C ILE A 250 5.65 6.67 7.44
N ASP A 251 5.81 7.66 8.31
CA ASP A 251 6.83 7.65 9.35
C ASP A 251 6.34 8.24 10.70
N ARG A 252 7.28 8.51 11.61
CA ARG A 252 6.96 9.05 12.94
C ARG A 252 6.53 10.52 12.90
N ASN A 253 6.81 11.26 11.84
CA ASN A 253 6.33 12.62 11.65
C ASN A 253 4.80 12.62 11.43
N ASP A 254 4.28 11.63 10.70
CA ASP A 254 2.83 11.44 10.58
C ASP A 254 2.20 11.11 11.93
N LEU A 255 2.78 10.16 12.67
CA LEU A 255 2.27 9.79 13.99
C LEU A 255 2.29 10.98 14.95
N THR A 256 3.34 11.80 14.90
CA THR A 256 3.45 13.02 15.70
C THR A 256 2.35 14.01 15.32
N SER A 257 2.09 14.18 14.01
CA SER A 257 1.01 15.03 13.52
C SER A 257 -0.33 14.52 14.04
N TYR A 258 -0.67 13.26 13.83
CA TYR A 258 -1.88 12.62 14.36
C TYR A 258 -2.05 12.76 15.87
N THR A 259 -0.96 12.61 16.62
CA THR A 259 -0.96 12.81 18.08
C THR A 259 -1.35 14.25 18.45
N ASN A 260 -0.86 15.25 17.72
CA ASN A 260 -1.19 16.66 17.97
C ASN A 260 -2.66 17.00 17.69
N TYR A 261 -3.29 16.29 16.75
CA TYR A 261 -4.69 16.52 16.35
C TYR A 261 -5.67 15.51 16.92
N THR A 262 -5.21 14.68 17.86
CA THR A 262 -6.05 13.67 18.52
C THR A 262 -7.30 14.32 19.12
N GLY A 263 -8.47 13.78 18.77
CA GLY A 263 -9.77 14.30 19.22
C GLY A 263 -10.23 15.60 18.53
N LEU A 264 -9.48 16.14 17.57
CA LEU A 264 -9.95 17.25 16.73
C LEU A 264 -11.13 16.77 15.88
N ARG A 265 -12.19 17.58 15.79
CA ARG A 265 -13.40 17.21 15.04
C ARG A 265 -13.86 18.31 14.09
N LYS A 266 -14.72 17.94 13.15
CA LYS A 266 -15.33 18.88 12.21
C LYS A 266 -15.99 20.05 12.93
N GLY A 267 -15.67 21.26 12.50
CA GLY A 267 -16.10 22.51 13.11
C GLY A 267 -15.10 23.11 14.11
N ASP A 268 -14.07 22.37 14.53
CA ASP A 268 -12.96 22.97 15.25
C ASP A 268 -12.05 23.78 14.32
N ALA A 269 -11.40 24.81 14.86
CA ALA A 269 -10.26 25.45 14.21
C ALA A 269 -9.22 24.39 13.79
N ASP A 270 -8.62 24.60 12.62
CA ASP A 270 -7.61 23.71 12.00
C ASP A 270 -8.12 22.35 11.49
N PHE A 271 -9.40 21.99 11.66
CA PHE A 271 -9.93 20.73 11.12
C PHE A 271 -10.01 20.76 9.59
N GLU A 272 -10.59 21.83 9.03
CA GLU A 272 -10.73 21.97 7.58
C GLU A 272 -9.36 22.22 6.93
N GLY A 273 -9.06 21.49 5.85
CA GLY A 273 -7.81 21.61 5.11
C GLY A 273 -6.96 20.35 5.22
N TYR A 274 -5.77 20.47 5.81
CA TYR A 274 -4.84 19.33 5.88
C TYR A 274 -5.29 18.27 6.89
N ILE A 275 -5.91 18.64 8.02
CA ILE A 275 -6.38 17.66 9.02
C ILE A 275 -7.58 16.86 8.56
N SER A 276 -8.50 17.47 7.81
CA SER A 276 -9.64 16.74 7.23
C SER A 276 -9.21 15.61 6.30
N LYS A 277 -8.00 15.64 5.74
CA LYS A 277 -7.43 14.51 4.98
C LYS A 277 -6.92 13.39 5.88
N GLY A 278 -6.59 13.71 7.13
CA GLY A 278 -6.19 12.77 8.16
C GLY A 278 -7.37 12.00 8.78
N ASP A 279 -8.61 12.47 8.63
CA ASP A 279 -9.85 11.75 8.97
C ASP A 279 -10.16 10.70 7.89
N ILE A 280 -9.52 9.53 8.00
CA ILE A 280 -9.47 8.50 6.96
C ILE A 280 -10.80 7.79 6.82
N ASN A 281 -11.54 7.61 7.92
CA ASN A 281 -12.88 7.02 7.88
C ASN A 281 -13.99 8.05 7.64
N SER A 282 -13.64 9.34 7.49
CA SER A 282 -14.55 10.45 7.21
C SER A 282 -15.70 10.57 8.22
N ASN A 283 -15.44 10.25 9.49
CA ASN A 283 -16.45 10.32 10.55
C ASN A 283 -16.52 11.70 11.23
N GLY A 284 -15.65 12.62 10.83
CA GLY A 284 -15.54 13.98 11.33
C GLY A 284 -14.74 14.10 12.63
N LEU A 285 -13.92 13.11 13.01
CA LEU A 285 -13.16 13.07 14.25
C LEU A 285 -11.84 12.31 14.04
N ILE A 286 -10.71 12.92 14.43
CA ILE A 286 -9.43 12.20 14.49
C ILE A 286 -9.45 11.26 15.70
N ASP A 287 -9.62 9.97 15.43
CA ASP A 287 -9.79 8.93 16.44
C ASP A 287 -8.75 7.80 16.32
N ALA A 288 -8.91 6.74 17.12
CA ALA A 288 -7.98 5.62 17.11
C ALA A 288 -7.85 4.93 15.75
N PHE A 289 -8.86 4.97 14.87
CA PHE A 289 -8.79 4.39 13.54
C PHE A 289 -7.82 5.16 12.64
N ASP A 290 -7.90 6.49 12.66
CA ASP A 290 -7.05 7.33 11.82
C ASP A 290 -5.59 7.18 12.23
N ILE A 291 -5.32 7.25 13.53
CA ILE A 291 -3.98 7.07 14.09
C ILE A 291 -3.47 5.65 13.80
N SER A 292 -4.33 4.64 13.83
CA SER A 292 -3.96 3.25 13.52
C SER A 292 -3.48 3.05 12.08
N ASN A 293 -3.95 3.87 11.13
CA ASN A 293 -3.48 3.78 9.74
C ASN A 293 -1.99 4.07 9.63
N VAL A 294 -1.45 4.94 10.50
CA VAL A 294 -0.01 5.19 10.60
C VAL A 294 0.64 4.15 11.51
N ALA A 295 0.14 4.02 12.74
CA ALA A 295 0.79 3.23 13.79
C ALA A 295 1.01 1.77 13.41
N THR A 296 0.10 1.17 12.62
CA THR A 296 0.23 -0.23 12.17
C THR A 296 1.32 -0.46 11.11
N GLN A 297 1.85 0.60 10.50
CA GLN A 297 2.90 0.55 9.48
C GLN A 297 4.30 0.85 10.06
N LEU A 298 4.38 1.45 11.24
CA LEU A 298 5.63 1.80 11.90
C LEU A 298 6.32 0.60 12.58
N ASP A 299 7.59 0.77 12.92
CA ASP A 299 8.40 -0.20 13.66
C ASP A 299 8.40 -1.63 13.06
N GLY A 300 8.50 -1.70 11.73
CA GLY A 300 8.46 -2.97 10.98
C GLY A 300 7.05 -3.49 10.68
N GLY A 301 6.03 -2.71 11.02
CA GLY A 301 4.63 -2.99 10.73
C GLY A 301 4.03 -4.10 11.59
N VAL A 302 2.70 -4.22 11.54
CA VAL A 302 1.98 -5.32 12.16
C VAL A 302 2.23 -6.63 11.42
N ARG A 303 2.34 -7.73 12.17
CA ARG A 303 2.31 -9.08 11.60
C ARG A 303 0.86 -9.55 11.49
N GLU A 304 0.61 -10.48 10.56
CA GLU A 304 -0.72 -11.07 10.42
C GLU A 304 -1.20 -11.61 11.78
N SER A 305 -2.34 -11.08 12.23
CA SER A 305 -3.09 -11.70 13.33
C SER A 305 -3.71 -12.99 12.81
N SER A 306 -3.77 -14.01 13.68
CA SER A 306 -4.67 -15.15 13.49
C SER A 306 -6.08 -14.63 13.15
N ASN A 307 -6.88 -15.37 12.38
CA ASN A 307 -8.25 -15.05 11.92
C ASN A 307 -9.30 -14.80 13.05
N SER A 308 -8.95 -14.10 14.13
CA SER A 308 -9.83 -13.67 15.20
C SER A 308 -10.59 -12.43 14.78
N ALA A 309 -11.91 -12.58 14.61
CA ALA A 309 -12.77 -11.42 14.43
C ALA A 309 -12.70 -10.46 15.62
N LEU A 310 -12.49 -9.16 15.34
CA LEU A 310 -12.55 -8.06 16.29
C LEU A 310 -13.90 -8.08 17.04
N SER A 311 -13.87 -8.11 18.36
CA SER A 311 -15.11 -8.13 19.16
C SER A 311 -14.97 -7.55 20.56
N GLY A 312 -16.09 -7.54 21.28
CA GLY A 312 -16.23 -6.98 22.63
C GLY A 312 -16.78 -5.56 22.68
N THR A 313 -16.81 -4.99 23.88
CA THR A 313 -17.21 -3.60 24.18
C THR A 313 -16.49 -3.07 25.44
N LEU A 314 -16.74 -1.82 25.79
CA LEU A 314 -16.23 -1.15 26.99
C LEU A 314 -17.38 -0.82 27.95
N ALA A 315 -17.12 -0.91 29.25
CA ALA A 315 -18.05 -0.50 30.29
C ALA A 315 -17.39 0.54 31.21
N LEU A 316 -18.12 1.60 31.53
CA LEU A 316 -17.71 2.62 32.50
C LEU A 316 -18.45 2.38 33.81
N SER A 317 -17.74 2.42 34.93
CA SER A 317 -18.34 2.34 36.26
C SER A 317 -17.59 3.19 37.29
N THR A 318 -18.29 3.54 38.36
CA THR A 318 -17.74 4.23 39.52
C THR A 318 -18.09 3.43 40.79
N THR A 319 -17.38 3.67 41.89
CA THR A 319 -17.63 2.99 43.18
C THR A 319 -18.97 3.38 43.82
N LYS A 320 -19.48 4.56 43.47
CA LYS A 320 -20.76 5.11 43.92
C LYS A 320 -21.30 6.09 42.88
N SER A 321 -22.58 6.46 42.99
CA SER A 321 -23.26 7.34 42.03
C SER A 321 -23.20 8.82 42.39
N THR A 322 -23.13 9.17 43.68
CA THR A 322 -23.13 10.57 44.15
C THR A 322 -21.80 10.94 44.79
N PHE A 323 -21.30 12.12 44.44
CA PHE A 323 -20.04 12.67 44.91
C PHE A 323 -20.27 14.05 45.51
N GLU A 324 -19.66 14.30 46.66
CA GLU A 324 -19.64 15.62 47.28
C GLU A 324 -18.59 16.50 46.62
N LYS A 325 -18.67 17.82 46.86
CA LYS A 325 -17.66 18.77 46.40
C LYS A 325 -16.25 18.32 46.77
N ASP A 326 -15.31 18.52 45.84
CA ASP A 326 -13.89 18.20 45.93
C ASP A 326 -13.55 16.69 45.98
N GLN A 327 -14.54 15.79 45.96
CA GLN A 327 -14.28 14.35 45.88
C GLN A 327 -13.74 13.95 44.50
N ILE A 328 -12.81 13.01 44.52
CA ILE A 328 -12.29 12.36 43.30
C ILE A 328 -13.28 11.28 42.86
N ILE A 329 -13.64 11.35 41.59
CA ILE A 329 -14.45 10.38 40.85
C ILE A 329 -13.47 9.52 40.06
N GLU A 330 -13.34 8.26 40.46
CA GLU A 330 -12.59 7.26 39.70
C GLU A 330 -13.55 6.50 38.79
N ILE A 331 -13.48 6.80 37.50
CA ILE A 331 -14.25 6.12 36.45
C ILE A 331 -13.38 4.97 35.95
N THR A 332 -13.77 3.75 36.32
CA THR A 332 -13.12 2.52 35.85
C THR A 332 -13.62 2.20 34.45
N VAL A 333 -12.70 2.06 33.50
CA VAL A 333 -13.00 1.58 32.14
C VAL A 333 -12.61 0.11 32.05
N LYS A 334 -13.60 -0.75 31.82
CA LYS A 334 -13.44 -2.20 31.80
C LYS A 334 -13.70 -2.77 30.42
N ALA A 335 -12.86 -3.71 30.00
CA ALA A 335 -13.09 -4.56 28.84
C ALA A 335 -14.25 -5.53 29.10
N ILE A 336 -15.12 -5.72 28.12
CA ILE A 336 -16.15 -6.77 28.13
C ILE A 336 -15.98 -7.60 26.87
N ALA A 337 -15.50 -8.83 27.05
CA ALA A 337 -15.24 -9.81 26.00
C ALA A 337 -14.46 -9.24 24.81
N LEU A 338 -13.45 -8.40 25.07
CA LEU A 338 -12.60 -7.86 24.01
C LEU A 338 -11.87 -9.00 23.29
N LYS A 339 -11.68 -8.84 21.98
CA LYS A 339 -10.89 -9.76 21.16
C LYS A 339 -10.17 -8.98 20.06
N ASP A 340 -8.87 -9.22 19.96
CA ASP A 340 -7.97 -8.67 18.94
C ASP A 340 -7.98 -7.14 18.78
N VAL A 341 -8.15 -6.41 19.89
CA VAL A 341 -8.16 -4.94 19.87
C VAL A 341 -6.72 -4.41 19.83
N ASN A 342 -6.36 -3.72 18.75
CA ASN A 342 -5.07 -3.08 18.54
C ASN A 342 -5.08 -1.57 18.81
N ALA A 343 -6.26 -0.96 18.79
CA ALA A 343 -6.47 0.39 19.28
C ALA A 343 -7.92 0.58 19.74
N LEU A 344 -8.14 1.55 20.62
CA LEU A 344 -9.46 1.97 21.05
C LEU A 344 -9.52 3.48 21.29
N SER A 345 -10.69 4.06 21.07
CA SER A 345 -10.99 5.41 21.52
C SER A 345 -12.47 5.61 21.81
N PHE A 346 -12.78 6.65 22.59
CA PHE A 346 -14.14 7.18 22.71
C PHE A 346 -14.12 8.64 23.14
N ALA A 347 -15.25 9.32 22.98
CA ALA A 347 -15.49 10.66 23.53
C ALA A 347 -16.23 10.56 24.86
N LEU A 348 -15.81 11.34 25.84
CA LEU A 348 -16.48 11.51 27.14
C LEU A 348 -16.71 13.00 27.39
N PRO A 349 -17.82 13.58 26.86
CA PRO A 349 -18.17 14.96 27.13
C PRO A 349 -18.48 15.19 28.60
N TYR A 350 -18.08 16.34 29.13
CA TYR A 350 -18.39 16.75 30.50
C TYR A 350 -18.51 18.28 30.61
N ASP A 351 -19.23 18.79 31.60
CA ASP A 351 -19.25 20.23 31.90
C ASP A 351 -18.10 20.59 32.84
N ALA A 352 -17.25 21.53 32.43
CA ALA A 352 -16.13 22.02 33.24
C ALA A 352 -16.56 22.77 34.52
N LYS A 353 -17.84 23.14 34.63
CA LYS A 353 -18.46 23.66 35.86
C LYS A 353 -18.72 22.57 36.89
N ASP A 354 -18.95 21.35 36.44
CA ASP A 354 -19.29 20.20 37.27
C ASP A 354 -18.04 19.37 37.62
N TYR A 355 -17.13 19.24 36.66
CA TYR A 355 -15.96 18.37 36.75
C TYR A 355 -14.65 19.09 36.42
N GLU A 356 -13.56 18.61 37.03
CA GLU A 356 -12.18 18.95 36.68
C GLU A 356 -11.42 17.68 36.33
N TYR A 357 -10.82 17.62 35.14
CA TYR A 357 -10.03 16.47 34.72
C TYR A 357 -8.68 16.44 35.44
N LEU A 358 -8.36 15.31 36.08
CA LEU A 358 -7.13 15.12 36.85
C LEU A 358 -6.11 14.20 36.16
N GLY A 359 -6.53 13.41 35.17
CA GLY A 359 -5.64 12.47 34.47
C GLY A 359 -6.23 11.08 34.25
N VAL A 360 -5.43 10.24 33.60
CA VAL A 360 -5.71 8.82 33.37
C VAL A 360 -4.59 7.96 33.95
N SER A 361 -4.94 6.85 34.59
CA SER A 361 -4.00 5.81 35.00
C SER A 361 -4.24 4.52 34.22
N VAL A 362 -3.19 4.06 33.55
CA VAL A 362 -3.18 2.80 32.80
C VAL A 362 -3.11 1.61 33.77
N VAL A 363 -3.91 0.57 33.50
CA VAL A 363 -3.94 -0.67 34.29
C VAL A 363 -3.65 -1.89 33.41
N GLY A 364 -4.49 -2.14 32.40
CA GLY A 364 -4.46 -3.34 31.55
C GLY A 364 -4.30 -3.05 30.07
N MET A 365 -3.53 -2.01 29.69
CA MET A 365 -3.37 -1.59 28.29
C MET A 365 -2.20 -2.24 27.55
N LYS A 366 -1.47 -3.16 28.21
CA LYS A 366 -0.25 -3.79 27.65
C LYS A 366 0.74 -2.74 27.15
N SER A 367 1.09 -2.77 25.86
CA SER A 367 2.06 -1.87 25.22
C SER A 367 1.42 -0.66 24.53
N MET A 368 0.10 -0.47 24.62
CA MET A 368 -0.55 0.63 23.90
C MET A 368 -0.06 1.98 24.42
N GLU A 369 0.27 2.87 23.49
CA GLU A 369 0.58 4.25 23.80
C GLU A 369 -0.69 4.98 24.23
N ASN A 370 -0.59 5.79 25.28
CA ASN A 370 -1.69 6.60 25.79
C ASN A 370 -1.65 7.98 25.12
N LEU A 371 -2.59 8.22 24.21
CA LEU A 371 -2.77 9.47 23.48
C LEU A 371 -3.98 10.26 24.01
N THR A 372 -4.38 10.01 25.26
CA THR A 372 -5.56 10.65 25.84
C THR A 372 -5.43 12.18 25.81
N TYR A 373 -6.45 12.87 25.30
CA TYR A 373 -6.46 14.33 25.19
C TYR A 373 -7.75 14.94 25.76
N ASP A 374 -7.62 15.99 26.57
CA ASP A 374 -8.74 16.71 27.19
C ASP A 374 -9.02 18.02 26.45
N ARG A 375 -9.94 17.98 25.49
CA ARG A 375 -10.09 18.99 24.44
C ARG A 375 -11.19 19.99 24.75
N LEU A 376 -10.91 21.28 24.57
CA LEU A 376 -11.92 22.33 24.49
C LEU A 376 -12.19 22.59 23.01
N HIS A 377 -13.42 22.36 22.58
CA HIS A 377 -13.84 22.56 21.19
C HIS A 377 -14.23 24.01 20.91
N SER A 378 -14.27 24.35 19.61
CA SER A 378 -14.62 25.70 19.16
C SER A 378 -16.07 26.10 19.49
N ASP A 379 -16.95 25.12 19.69
CA ASP A 379 -18.33 25.31 20.17
C ASP A 379 -18.43 25.46 21.70
N GLY A 380 -17.31 25.47 22.41
CA GLY A 380 -17.23 25.60 23.87
C GLY A 380 -17.41 24.29 24.63
N ASN A 381 -17.67 23.17 23.96
CA ASN A 381 -17.81 21.87 24.63
C ASN A 381 -16.46 21.34 25.10
N LYS A 382 -16.43 20.80 26.32
CA LYS A 382 -15.28 20.12 26.89
C LYS A 382 -15.46 18.60 26.77
N VAL A 383 -14.51 17.94 26.13
CA VAL A 383 -14.59 16.51 25.83
C VAL A 383 -13.24 15.86 26.11
N LEU A 384 -13.26 14.81 26.93
CA LEU A 384 -12.11 13.94 27.11
C LEU A 384 -12.13 12.85 26.04
N TYR A 385 -10.99 12.64 25.38
CA TYR A 385 -10.79 11.57 24.41
C TYR A 385 -9.75 10.58 24.92
N PRO A 386 -10.15 9.51 25.62
CA PRO A 386 -9.25 8.39 25.88
C PRO A 386 -8.93 7.68 24.58
N ILE A 387 -7.67 7.72 24.15
CA ILE A 387 -7.19 7.14 22.89
C ILE A 387 -5.95 6.31 23.19
N PHE A 388 -5.98 5.05 22.76
CA PHE A 388 -4.89 4.11 22.98
C PHE A 388 -4.60 3.33 21.72
N VAL A 389 -3.34 3.31 21.29
CA VAL A 389 -2.93 2.74 20.01
C VAL A 389 -1.64 1.94 20.19
N ASN A 390 -1.57 0.75 19.61
CA ASN A 390 -0.31 0.02 19.45
C ASN A 390 0.46 0.54 18.23
N VAL A 391 1.75 0.86 18.42
CA VAL A 391 2.68 1.19 17.33
C VAL A 391 3.46 -0.06 16.92
N GLY A 392 3.41 -0.40 15.64
CA GLY A 392 4.00 -1.61 15.07
C GLY A 392 3.39 -2.90 15.62
N ASN A 393 4.15 -3.99 15.55
CA ASN A 393 3.66 -5.30 15.97
C ASN A 393 3.72 -5.50 17.50
N GLN A 394 2.67 -5.06 18.20
CA GLN A 394 2.49 -5.27 19.64
C GLN A 394 1.37 -6.28 19.97
N PRO A 395 1.31 -6.82 21.20
CA PRO A 395 0.20 -7.66 21.64
C PRO A 395 -1.14 -6.90 21.65
N THR A 396 -2.21 -7.51 21.13
CA THR A 396 -3.58 -6.94 21.16
C THR A 396 -4.27 -7.18 22.49
N LEU A 397 -5.26 -6.36 22.84
CA LEU A 397 -6.09 -6.56 24.03
C LEU A 397 -7.15 -7.63 23.78
N SER A 398 -7.40 -8.47 24.78
CA SER A 398 -8.46 -9.47 24.78
C SER A 398 -8.87 -9.79 26.22
N GLY A 399 -10.13 -10.15 26.45
CA GLY A 399 -10.64 -10.54 27.77
C GLY A 399 -11.55 -9.49 28.42
N ASN A 400 -11.56 -9.48 29.76
CA ASN A 400 -12.51 -8.73 30.60
C ASN A 400 -11.82 -7.86 31.66
N GLU A 401 -10.57 -7.50 31.42
CA GLU A 401 -9.71 -6.81 32.38
C GLU A 401 -10.12 -5.35 32.60
N VAL A 402 -9.71 -4.78 33.73
CA VAL A 402 -9.76 -3.33 33.92
C VAL A 402 -8.64 -2.73 33.08
N LEU A 403 -9.00 -1.80 32.20
CA LEU A 403 -8.10 -1.24 31.20
C LEU A 403 -7.38 -0.01 31.75
N PHE A 404 -8.13 0.96 32.25
CA PHE A 404 -7.60 2.20 32.82
C PHE A 404 -8.64 2.88 33.70
N ILE A 405 -8.19 3.86 34.47
CA ILE A 405 -9.02 4.65 35.37
C ILE A 405 -8.89 6.12 34.96
N ILE A 406 -10.03 6.76 34.68
CA ILE A 406 -10.13 8.21 34.48
C ILE A 406 -10.41 8.85 35.83
N ARG A 407 -9.67 9.91 36.17
CA ARG A 407 -9.91 10.69 37.41
C ARG A 407 -10.47 12.05 37.07
N LEU A 408 -11.65 12.33 37.61
CA LEU A 408 -12.25 13.66 37.63
C LEU A 408 -12.40 14.12 39.09
N LYS A 409 -12.41 15.41 39.34
CA LYS A 409 -12.77 16.01 40.62
C LYS A 409 -14.13 16.70 40.50
N ALA A 410 -15.05 16.40 41.42
CA ALA A 410 -16.34 17.07 41.49
C ALA A 410 -16.18 18.51 41.99
N ARG A 411 -16.68 19.51 41.26
CA ARG A 411 -16.63 20.93 41.66
C ARG A 411 -17.74 21.31 42.64
N HIS A 412 -18.81 20.54 42.69
CA HIS A 412 -19.90 20.62 43.65
C HIS A 412 -20.50 19.23 43.86
N LYS A 413 -21.51 19.11 44.73
CA LYS A 413 -22.26 17.86 44.87
C LYS A 413 -22.94 17.52 43.55
N LEU A 414 -22.72 16.31 43.04
CA LEU A 414 -23.29 15.86 41.77
C LEU A 414 -23.53 14.35 41.76
N THR A 415 -24.36 13.92 40.81
CA THR A 415 -24.56 12.51 40.48
C THR A 415 -23.84 12.21 39.17
N PHE A 416 -22.97 11.20 39.18
CA PHE A 416 -22.25 10.76 38.00
C PHE A 416 -23.21 10.30 36.90
N ASN A 417 -23.14 10.94 35.75
CA ASN A 417 -24.06 10.74 34.62
C ASN A 417 -23.35 10.79 33.26
N LEU A 418 -22.01 10.82 33.23
CA LEU A 418 -21.25 10.92 31.99
C LEU A 418 -21.41 9.65 31.15
N LYS A 419 -21.49 9.82 29.82
CA LYS A 419 -21.70 8.74 28.86
C LYS A 419 -20.61 8.73 27.81
N MET A 420 -20.19 7.52 27.45
CA MET A 420 -19.33 7.28 26.30
C MET A 420 -20.10 7.57 25.01
N LEU A 421 -19.49 8.34 24.10
CA LEU A 421 -19.96 8.60 22.74
C LEU A 421 -18.88 8.22 21.73
N ASN A 422 -19.28 7.92 20.49
CA ASN A 422 -18.37 7.67 19.36
C ASN A 422 -17.24 6.68 19.70
N GLY A 423 -17.56 5.63 20.46
CA GLY A 423 -16.58 4.62 20.82
C GLY A 423 -16.23 3.76 19.61
N ILE A 424 -14.94 3.43 19.47
CA ILE A 424 -14.42 2.60 18.39
C ILE A 424 -13.33 1.67 18.91
N LEU A 425 -13.37 0.43 18.42
CA LEU A 425 -12.29 -0.55 18.54
C LEU A 425 -11.70 -0.78 17.15
N VAL A 426 -10.40 -0.99 17.05
CA VAL A 426 -9.69 -1.21 15.79
C VAL A 426 -8.73 -2.38 15.94
N ASP A 427 -8.69 -3.29 14.97
CA ASP A 427 -7.73 -4.41 14.93
C ASP A 427 -6.46 -4.05 14.13
N LYS A 428 -5.51 -4.98 14.06
CA LYS A 428 -4.29 -4.82 13.25
C LYS A 428 -4.55 -4.74 11.74
N SER A 429 -5.71 -5.20 11.29
CA SER A 429 -6.12 -5.19 9.88
C SER A 429 -6.85 -3.92 9.51
N LEU A 430 -6.97 -2.94 10.42
CA LEU A 430 -7.78 -1.74 10.26
C LEU A 430 -9.25 -2.08 9.98
N ILE A 431 -9.76 -3.17 10.56
CA ILE A 431 -11.20 -3.39 10.73
C ILE A 431 -11.60 -2.64 12.00
N SER A 432 -12.70 -1.90 11.93
CA SER A 432 -13.22 -1.16 13.06
C SER A 432 -14.59 -1.64 13.50
N LYS A 433 -14.86 -1.52 14.80
CA LYS A 433 -16.18 -1.75 15.39
C LYS A 433 -16.59 -0.53 16.22
N LYS A 434 -17.77 0.03 15.94
CA LYS A 434 -18.40 1.06 16.77
C LYS A 434 -18.98 0.46 18.07
N LEU A 435 -18.92 1.20 19.16
CA LEU A 435 -19.37 0.80 20.51
C LEU A 435 -20.72 1.35 20.91
#